data_AF-A0A368THF7-F1
#
_entry.id   AF-A0A368THF7-F1
#
_cell.length_a   1.000
_cell.length_b   1.000
_cell.length_c   1.000
_cell.angle_alpha   90.00
_cell.angle_beta   90.00
_cell.angle_gamma   90.00
#
_symmetry.space_group_name_H-M   'P 1'
#
loop_
_entity.id
_entity.type
_entity.pdbx_description
1 polymer ?
#
loop_
_entity_poly.entity_id
_entity_poly.type
_entity_poly.pdbx_seq_one_letter_code
_entity_poly.pdbx_strand_id
1 'polypeptide(L)'
;MPEETEQETRKRRIEHTLEAIGWKLIKYHESKHLSSYLFHAIEEYPTSNGPVDYALVDQGQIIALVEAKKLGTGPQNVLVQAQRYAQGVKDSTFDFDGFRVHFIYSTNGVVFWFQDLRRSDSRSRKVSGFHTPGALREMLGKDVEACCNWFKDNPNRHPRLRPYQIDANDAVEDAICAGKRQMMLAMGTGMGKTYVIVSQIYRLLKSSFAKRILFLVDRRALAAQAVNAFATFEVEYGLKIEQTFEVYSQRFQKGDFEEGDAFNPQVSPNSYLTDPQPGHAFVYVCTIQRMRVNVSAGRILLKPQIKTRMMKAMPLKLTYQFMHSI
;
A
#
# COMPACT_ATOMS: atom_id res chain seq x y z
N MET A 1 17.14 -3.47 -29.77
CA MET A 1 15.78 -4.04 -29.92
C MET A 1 14.93 -2.98 -30.62
N PRO A 2 14.07 -3.33 -31.58
CA PRO A 2 13.19 -2.33 -32.19
C PRO A 2 12.35 -1.64 -31.10
N GLU A 3 12.14 -0.34 -31.24
CA GLU A 3 11.32 0.43 -30.30
C GLU A 3 9.87 -0.08 -30.36
N GLU A 4 9.35 -0.54 -29.23
CA GLU A 4 7.96 -0.96 -29.09
C GLU A 4 7.04 0.24 -29.30
N THR A 5 6.11 0.14 -30.24
CA THR A 5 5.13 1.21 -30.49
C THR A 5 4.20 1.38 -29.27
N GLU A 6 3.49 2.51 -29.22
CA GLU A 6 2.53 2.76 -28.15
C GLU A 6 1.39 1.73 -28.13
N GLN A 7 0.89 1.37 -29.31
CA GLN A 7 -0.17 0.37 -29.48
C GLN A 7 0.31 -1.03 -29.02
N GLU A 8 1.54 -1.40 -29.35
CA GLU A 8 2.13 -2.65 -28.85
C GLU A 8 2.32 -2.62 -27.34
N THR A 9 2.78 -1.49 -26.78
CA THR A 9 2.94 -1.29 -25.33
C THR A 9 1.60 -1.44 -24.60
N ARG A 10 0.53 -0.83 -25.15
CA ARG A 10 -0.84 -0.92 -24.64
C ARG A 10 -1.30 -2.38 -24.57
N LYS A 11 -1.28 -3.10 -25.70
CA LYS A 11 -1.74 -4.49 -25.79
C LYS A 11 -0.89 -5.47 -24.98
N ARG A 12 0.43 -5.45 -25.18
CA ARG A 12 1.33 -6.47 -24.61
C ARG A 12 1.61 -6.28 -23.13
N ARG A 13 1.46 -5.07 -22.59
CA ARG A 13 1.86 -4.77 -21.21
C ARG A 13 0.73 -4.22 -20.37
N ILE A 14 0.00 -3.22 -20.84
CA ILE A 14 -1.00 -2.51 -20.05
C ILE A 14 -2.27 -3.35 -19.92
N GLU A 15 -2.87 -3.73 -21.04
CA GLU A 15 -4.10 -4.52 -21.11
C GLU A 15 -3.94 -5.86 -20.39
N HIS A 16 -2.89 -6.60 -20.75
CA HIS A 16 -2.54 -7.85 -20.06
C HIS A 16 -2.38 -7.67 -18.53
N THR A 17 -1.80 -6.56 -18.06
CA THR A 17 -1.68 -6.32 -16.61
C THR A 17 -3.05 -6.02 -15.98
N LEU A 18 -3.91 -5.24 -16.66
CA LEU A 18 -5.24 -4.90 -16.16
C LEU A 18 -6.12 -6.14 -16.04
N GLU A 19 -6.15 -7.01 -17.05
CA GLU A 19 -6.92 -8.27 -17.03
C GLU A 19 -6.44 -9.21 -15.92
N ALA A 20 -5.12 -9.38 -15.83
CA ALA A 20 -4.50 -10.29 -14.86
C ALA A 20 -4.82 -9.93 -13.40
N ILE A 21 -5.24 -8.69 -13.13
CA ILE A 21 -5.60 -8.21 -11.79
C ILE A 21 -7.11 -7.92 -11.61
N GLY A 22 -7.93 -8.36 -12.56
CA GLY A 22 -9.39 -8.38 -12.44
C GLY A 22 -10.15 -7.24 -13.12
N TRP A 23 -9.51 -6.42 -13.95
CA TRP A 23 -10.20 -5.43 -14.78
C TRP A 23 -10.66 -6.05 -16.10
N LYS A 24 -11.93 -5.88 -16.45
CA LYS A 24 -12.54 -6.32 -17.72
C LYS A 24 -12.35 -5.24 -18.77
N LEU A 25 -11.56 -5.50 -19.81
CA LEU A 25 -11.40 -4.55 -20.91
C LEU A 25 -12.61 -4.53 -21.83
N ILE A 26 -13.03 -3.32 -22.18
CA ILE A 26 -14.09 -3.06 -23.16
C ILE A 26 -13.76 -1.81 -23.95
N LYS A 27 -14.29 -1.71 -25.16
CA LYS A 27 -14.24 -0.48 -25.95
C LYS A 27 -15.34 0.48 -25.52
N TYR A 28 -15.07 1.77 -25.61
CA TYR A 28 -16.10 2.79 -25.45
C TYR A 28 -17.22 2.61 -26.48
N HIS A 29 -18.46 2.75 -26.02
CA HIS A 29 -19.65 2.79 -26.86
C HIS A 29 -20.60 3.85 -26.30
N GLU A 30 -20.94 4.84 -27.12
CA GLU A 30 -21.75 6.01 -26.70
C GLU A 30 -23.15 5.62 -26.17
N SER A 31 -23.75 4.55 -26.68
CA SER A 31 -25.06 4.08 -26.24
C SER A 31 -25.05 3.32 -24.91
N LYS A 32 -23.87 2.99 -24.36
CA LYS A 32 -23.77 2.23 -23.11
C LYS A 32 -23.55 3.16 -21.92
N HIS A 33 -24.51 3.16 -21.01
CA HIS A 33 -24.42 3.92 -19.77
C HIS A 33 -23.46 3.25 -18.77
N LEU A 34 -22.68 4.06 -18.06
CA LEU A 34 -21.66 3.59 -17.11
C LEU A 34 -22.26 2.74 -15.99
N SER A 35 -23.53 2.98 -15.60
CA SER A 35 -24.24 2.24 -14.54
C SER A 35 -24.24 0.71 -14.70
N SER A 36 -23.99 0.20 -15.91
CA SER A 36 -23.85 -1.24 -16.18
C SER A 36 -22.47 -1.82 -15.82
N TYR A 37 -21.51 -0.98 -15.43
CA TYR A 37 -20.10 -1.37 -15.26
C TYR A 37 -19.67 -1.43 -13.79
N LEU A 38 -18.96 -2.51 -13.45
CA LEU A 38 -18.42 -2.77 -12.10
C LEU A 38 -16.89 -2.79 -12.05
N PHE A 39 -16.20 -3.58 -12.87
CA PHE A 39 -14.73 -3.64 -12.81
C PHE A 39 -14.21 -3.57 -14.24
N HIS A 40 -14.53 -2.47 -14.93
CA HIS A 40 -14.21 -2.33 -16.34
C HIS A 40 -13.10 -1.32 -16.58
N ALA A 41 -12.23 -1.62 -17.54
CA ALA A 41 -11.30 -0.67 -18.12
C ALA A 41 -11.83 -0.34 -19.53
N ILE A 42 -12.34 0.88 -19.70
CA ILE A 42 -12.91 1.34 -20.97
C ILE A 42 -11.82 1.99 -21.81
N GLU A 43 -11.52 1.41 -22.96
CA GLU A 43 -10.60 1.96 -23.94
C GLU A 43 -11.14 3.24 -24.59
N GLU A 44 -10.26 4.23 -24.76
CA GLU A 44 -10.52 5.46 -25.52
C GLU A 44 -11.75 6.23 -25.02
N TYR A 45 -11.90 6.33 -23.70
CA TYR A 45 -13.03 7.02 -23.10
C TYR A 45 -12.96 8.53 -23.37
N PRO A 46 -14.02 9.17 -23.87
CA PRO A 46 -13.99 10.58 -24.24
C PRO A 46 -13.98 11.51 -23.02
N THR A 47 -13.12 12.52 -23.04
CA THR A 47 -13.15 13.67 -22.12
C THR A 47 -13.20 14.97 -22.93
N SER A 48 -13.48 16.11 -22.30
CA SER A 48 -13.40 17.42 -22.99
C SER A 48 -11.99 17.78 -23.46
N ASN A 49 -10.96 17.12 -22.92
CA ASN A 49 -9.55 17.34 -23.25
C ASN A 49 -8.99 16.26 -24.18
N GLY A 50 -9.86 15.50 -24.85
CA GLY A 50 -9.52 14.37 -25.72
C GLY A 50 -9.80 13.01 -25.07
N PRO A 51 -9.73 11.92 -25.84
CA PRO A 51 -9.92 10.58 -25.28
C PRO A 51 -8.73 10.21 -24.39
N VAL A 52 -9.02 9.58 -23.25
CA VAL A 52 -8.01 8.95 -22.39
C VAL A 52 -7.88 7.47 -22.77
N ASP A 53 -6.66 6.92 -22.68
CA ASP A 53 -6.40 5.54 -23.12
C ASP A 53 -7.28 4.53 -22.40
N TYR A 54 -7.39 4.61 -21.07
CA TYR A 54 -8.31 3.77 -20.30
C TYR A 54 -8.97 4.53 -19.16
N ALA A 55 -10.30 4.40 -19.04
CA ALA A 55 -11.06 4.81 -17.86
C ALA A 55 -11.43 3.57 -17.02
N LEU A 56 -11.00 3.53 -15.76
CA LEU A 56 -11.32 2.46 -14.81
C LEU A 56 -12.63 2.80 -14.11
N VAL A 57 -13.63 1.95 -14.29
CA VAL A 57 -15.01 2.16 -13.83
C VAL A 57 -15.39 1.15 -12.78
N ASP A 58 -15.96 1.66 -11.69
CA ASP A 58 -16.59 0.87 -10.63
C ASP A 58 -17.89 1.46 -10.14
N GLN A 59 -18.88 0.58 -9.93
CA GLN A 59 -20.25 0.93 -9.54
C GLN A 59 -20.84 2.09 -10.38
N GLY A 60 -20.59 2.05 -11.68
CA GLY A 60 -21.03 3.08 -12.63
C GLY A 60 -20.32 4.42 -12.57
N GLN A 61 -19.22 4.53 -11.83
CA GLN A 61 -18.43 5.74 -11.68
C GLN A 61 -17.02 5.54 -12.21
N ILE A 62 -16.47 6.55 -12.88
CA ILE A 62 -15.04 6.54 -13.26
C ILE A 62 -14.22 6.84 -12.01
N ILE A 63 -13.51 5.83 -11.53
CA ILE A 63 -12.70 5.97 -10.30
C ILE A 63 -11.24 6.26 -10.59
N ALA A 64 -10.74 5.86 -11.76
CA ALA A 64 -9.37 6.17 -12.16
C ALA A 64 -9.21 6.35 -13.66
N LEU A 65 -8.22 7.13 -14.06
CA LEU A 65 -7.79 7.25 -15.46
C LEU A 65 -6.37 6.73 -15.66
N VAL A 66 -6.10 6.13 -16.81
CA VAL A 66 -4.78 5.61 -17.17
C VAL A 66 -4.33 6.22 -18.48
N GLU A 67 -3.17 6.88 -18.44
CA GLU A 67 -2.46 7.38 -19.62
C GLU A 67 -1.30 6.44 -20.00
N ALA A 68 -1.34 5.87 -21.20
CA ALA A 68 -0.26 5.07 -21.73
C ALA A 68 0.85 5.97 -22.29
N LYS A 69 2.09 5.48 -22.23
CA LYS A 69 3.26 6.13 -22.82
C LYS A 69 4.11 5.11 -23.57
N LYS A 70 4.79 5.56 -24.62
CA LYS A 70 5.84 4.77 -25.29
C LYS A 70 6.98 4.44 -24.33
N LEU A 71 7.58 3.27 -24.49
CA LEU A 71 8.62 2.75 -23.60
C LEU A 71 9.82 3.70 -23.41
N GLY A 72 10.22 4.42 -24.48
CA GLY A 72 11.36 5.36 -24.48
C GLY A 72 11.10 6.76 -23.90
N THR A 73 9.87 7.08 -23.49
CA THR A 73 9.54 8.43 -23.01
C THR A 73 10.08 8.66 -21.59
N GLY A 74 10.86 9.73 -21.41
CA GLY A 74 11.47 10.11 -20.13
C GLY A 74 10.46 10.55 -19.05
N PRO A 75 10.90 10.69 -17.79
CA PRO A 75 10.04 10.86 -16.62
C PRO A 75 9.53 12.29 -16.37
N GLN A 76 9.65 13.22 -17.32
CA GLN A 76 9.17 14.59 -17.11
C GLN A 76 7.67 14.68 -17.41
N ASN A 77 6.91 15.38 -16.55
CA ASN A 77 5.47 15.66 -16.72
C ASN A 77 4.56 14.43 -16.90
N VAL A 78 4.94 13.29 -16.29
CA VAL A 78 4.32 11.97 -16.54
C VAL A 78 2.80 11.96 -16.34
N LEU A 79 2.27 12.74 -15.39
CA LEU A 79 0.84 12.79 -15.10
C LEU A 79 0.11 14.03 -15.63
N VAL A 80 0.78 15.00 -16.26
CA VAL A 80 0.13 16.26 -16.66
C VAL A 80 -1.03 16.00 -17.63
N GLN A 81 -0.85 15.07 -18.56
CA GLN A 81 -1.91 14.69 -19.49
C GLN A 81 -3.06 13.95 -18.80
N ALA A 82 -2.74 13.01 -17.90
CA ALA A 82 -3.76 12.33 -17.08
C ALA A 82 -4.55 13.31 -16.19
N GLN A 83 -3.91 14.36 -15.66
CA GLN A 83 -4.55 15.45 -14.92
C GLN A 83 -5.51 16.26 -15.79
N ARG A 84 -5.12 16.59 -17.03
CA ARG A 84 -6.03 17.26 -17.99
C ARG A 84 -7.25 16.40 -18.28
N TYR A 85 -7.08 15.11 -18.53
CA TYR A 85 -8.21 14.21 -18.71
C TYR A 85 -9.10 14.14 -17.48
N ALA A 86 -8.51 14.08 -16.29
CA ALA A 86 -9.24 14.09 -15.02
C ALA A 86 -10.12 15.33 -14.83
N GLN A 87 -9.69 16.50 -15.31
CA GLN A 87 -10.52 17.72 -15.32
C GLN A 87 -11.64 17.67 -16.37
N GLY A 88 -11.41 16.95 -17.47
CA GLY A 88 -12.31 16.92 -18.63
C GLY A 88 -13.39 15.84 -18.60
N VAL A 89 -13.46 15.02 -17.54
CA VAL A 89 -14.49 13.99 -17.41
C VAL A 89 -15.87 14.64 -17.28
N LYS A 90 -16.81 14.22 -18.12
CA LYS A 90 -18.20 14.70 -18.09
C LYS A 90 -19.01 13.86 -17.11
N ASP A 91 -20.11 14.43 -16.63
CA ASP A 91 -21.13 13.73 -15.83
C ASP A 91 -20.61 13.03 -14.57
N SER A 92 -19.51 13.52 -14.02
CA SER A 92 -18.97 13.07 -12.74
C SER A 92 -19.60 13.87 -11.59
N THR A 93 -19.91 13.18 -10.50
CA THR A 93 -20.35 13.80 -9.25
C THR A 93 -19.19 14.27 -8.37
N PHE A 94 -17.94 14.04 -8.80
CA PHE A 94 -16.75 14.37 -8.03
C PHE A 94 -16.18 15.72 -8.43
N ASP A 95 -15.70 16.47 -7.44
CA ASP A 95 -14.91 17.68 -7.63
C ASP A 95 -13.83 17.76 -6.54
N PHE A 96 -12.58 17.50 -6.93
CA PHE A 96 -11.40 17.61 -6.09
C PHE A 96 -10.50 18.70 -6.68
N ASP A 97 -10.78 19.96 -6.35
CA ASP A 97 -10.09 21.14 -6.91
C ASP A 97 -10.09 21.15 -8.45
N GLY A 98 -11.24 20.84 -9.05
CA GLY A 98 -11.44 20.77 -10.50
C GLY A 98 -11.14 19.40 -11.11
N PHE A 99 -10.60 18.44 -10.34
CA PHE A 99 -10.45 17.06 -10.79
C PHE A 99 -11.74 16.25 -10.55
N ARG A 100 -12.21 15.58 -11.59
CA ARG A 100 -13.50 14.88 -11.59
C ARG A 100 -13.40 13.37 -11.43
N VAL A 101 -12.23 12.87 -11.01
CA VAL A 101 -11.95 11.45 -10.75
C VAL A 101 -11.00 11.33 -9.57
N HIS A 102 -11.05 10.20 -8.86
CA HIS A 102 -10.25 10.01 -7.65
C HIS A 102 -8.77 9.76 -7.94
N PHE A 103 -8.47 8.92 -8.93
CA PHE A 103 -7.11 8.45 -9.16
C PHE A 103 -6.65 8.64 -10.60
N ILE A 104 -5.35 8.80 -10.78
CA ILE A 104 -4.75 8.82 -12.12
C ILE A 104 -3.47 7.99 -12.16
N TYR A 105 -3.22 7.40 -13.33
CA TYR A 105 -2.01 6.68 -13.66
C TYR A 105 -1.38 7.23 -14.92
N SER A 106 -0.06 7.11 -14.99
CA SER A 106 0.65 7.12 -16.27
C SER A 106 1.73 6.06 -16.28
N THR A 107 1.79 5.30 -17.38
CA THR A 107 2.64 4.12 -17.46
C THR A 107 3.04 3.77 -18.88
N ASN A 108 4.23 3.19 -19.01
CA ASN A 108 4.68 2.52 -20.23
C ASN A 108 4.63 0.98 -20.09
N GLY A 109 3.82 0.47 -19.15
CA GLY A 109 3.74 -0.95 -18.79
C GLY A 109 4.89 -1.48 -17.94
N VAL A 110 5.98 -0.71 -17.80
CA VAL A 110 7.17 -1.07 -16.99
C VAL A 110 7.24 -0.23 -15.72
N VAL A 111 7.05 1.09 -15.83
CA VAL A 111 7.03 2.02 -14.71
C VAL A 111 5.63 2.59 -14.57
N PHE A 112 5.08 2.54 -13.36
CA PHE A 112 3.73 3.01 -13.06
C PHE A 112 3.81 4.21 -12.14
N TRP A 113 3.34 5.36 -12.61
CA TRP A 113 3.07 6.52 -11.78
C TRP A 113 1.62 6.54 -11.37
N PHE A 114 1.36 6.97 -10.15
CA PHE A 114 0.04 7.03 -9.54
C PHE A 114 -0.10 8.32 -8.72
N GLN A 115 -1.27 8.91 -8.74
CA GLN A 115 -1.66 10.00 -7.85
C GLN A 115 -3.12 9.84 -7.41
N ASP A 116 -3.38 10.18 -6.16
CA ASP A 116 -4.71 10.28 -5.56
C ASP A 116 -5.11 11.75 -5.54
N LEU A 117 -6.07 12.16 -6.35
CA LEU A 117 -6.45 13.55 -6.57
C LEU A 117 -7.39 14.09 -5.49
N ARG A 118 -7.90 13.25 -4.59
CA ARG A 118 -8.83 13.65 -3.52
C ARG A 118 -8.22 14.61 -2.49
N ARG A 119 -6.89 14.69 -2.43
CA ARG A 119 -6.16 15.58 -1.53
C ARG A 119 -5.34 16.57 -2.32
N SER A 120 -5.48 17.85 -1.99
CA SER A 120 -4.72 18.95 -2.59
C SER A 120 -3.19 18.82 -2.39
N ASP A 121 -2.75 18.22 -1.27
CA ASP A 121 -1.34 17.98 -0.95
C ASP A 121 -0.76 16.70 -1.58
N SER A 122 -1.57 15.95 -2.31
CA SER A 122 -1.18 14.67 -2.90
C SER A 122 -0.15 14.83 -4.01
N ARG A 123 0.94 14.06 -3.89
CA ARG A 123 2.02 14.04 -4.89
C ARG A 123 2.00 12.74 -5.67
N SER A 124 2.35 12.86 -6.95
CA SER A 124 2.59 11.70 -7.80
C SER A 124 3.72 10.83 -7.24
N ARG A 125 3.56 9.51 -7.38
CA ARG A 125 4.54 8.54 -6.89
C ARG A 125 4.61 7.32 -7.78
N LYS A 126 5.75 6.63 -7.75
CA LYS A 126 5.87 5.32 -8.38
C LYS A 126 5.16 4.25 -7.55
N VAL A 127 4.38 3.41 -8.23
CA VAL A 127 3.76 2.20 -7.68
C VAL A 127 4.31 0.95 -8.36
N SER A 128 4.05 -0.18 -7.72
CA SER A 128 4.40 -1.53 -8.19
C SER A 128 3.73 -1.91 -9.52
N GLY A 129 2.53 -1.41 -9.73
CA GLY A 129 1.64 -1.74 -10.84
C GLY A 129 0.31 -1.02 -10.64
N PHE A 130 -0.68 -1.40 -11.45
CA PHE A 130 -2.06 -1.02 -11.19
C PHE A 130 -2.54 -1.66 -9.88
N HIS A 131 -3.42 -0.96 -9.17
CA HIS A 131 -4.14 -1.53 -8.05
C HIS A 131 -5.29 -2.41 -8.57
N THR A 132 -5.62 -3.48 -7.84
CA THR A 132 -6.81 -4.30 -8.13
C THR A 132 -8.08 -3.49 -7.89
N PRO A 133 -9.24 -3.89 -8.43
CA PRO A 133 -10.49 -3.21 -8.12
C PRO A 133 -10.80 -3.19 -6.62
N GLY A 134 -10.55 -4.30 -5.92
CA GLY A 134 -10.71 -4.38 -4.46
C GLY A 134 -9.79 -3.42 -3.70
N ALA A 135 -8.54 -3.26 -4.14
CA ALA A 135 -7.60 -2.32 -3.53
C ALA A 135 -8.04 -0.86 -3.75
N LEU A 136 -8.51 -0.51 -4.96
CA LEU A 136 -9.06 0.84 -5.20
C LEU A 136 -10.31 1.11 -4.36
N ARG A 137 -11.22 0.13 -4.21
CA ARG A 137 -12.38 0.26 -3.30
C ARG A 137 -11.95 0.49 -1.86
N GLU A 138 -10.96 -0.25 -1.37
CA GLU A 138 -10.44 -0.07 -0.02
C GLU A 138 -9.82 1.32 0.16
N MET A 139 -9.11 1.83 -0.85
CA MET A 139 -8.57 3.20 -0.84
C MET A 139 -9.68 4.26 -0.85
N LEU A 140 -10.78 4.02 -1.58
CA LEU A 140 -11.94 4.91 -1.63
C LEU A 140 -12.68 4.96 -0.29
N GLY A 141 -12.89 3.80 0.34
CA GLY A 141 -13.55 3.70 1.64
C GLY A 141 -12.69 4.15 2.83
N LYS A 142 -11.41 4.48 2.63
CA LYS A 142 -10.54 4.96 3.69
C LYS A 142 -10.72 6.46 3.92
N ASP A 143 -11.29 6.80 5.07
CA ASP A 143 -11.33 8.17 5.60
C ASP A 143 -10.02 8.48 6.33
N VAL A 144 -9.08 9.09 5.61
CA VAL A 144 -7.77 9.44 6.17
C VAL A 144 -7.88 10.53 7.23
N GLU A 145 -8.85 11.45 7.09
CA GLU A 145 -9.04 12.54 8.04
C GLU A 145 -9.57 12.00 9.37
N ALA A 146 -10.58 11.11 9.34
CA ALA A 146 -11.06 10.44 10.53
C ALA A 146 -9.95 9.61 11.22
N CYS A 147 -9.13 8.86 10.47
CA CYS A 147 -7.99 8.15 11.03
C CYS A 147 -6.97 9.10 11.70
N CYS A 148 -6.74 10.28 11.11
CA CYS A 148 -5.82 11.28 11.65
C CYS A 148 -6.38 12.01 12.88
N ASN A 149 -7.68 12.31 12.88
CA ASN A 149 -8.36 12.87 14.05
C ASN A 149 -8.36 11.88 15.22
N TRP A 150 -8.47 10.58 14.93
CA TRP A 150 -8.31 9.55 15.96
C TRP A 150 -6.98 9.68 16.73
N PHE A 151 -5.85 9.96 16.07
CA PHE A 151 -4.57 10.15 16.77
C PHE A 151 -4.58 11.33 17.74
N LYS A 152 -5.22 12.44 17.33
CA LYS A 152 -5.37 13.65 18.16
C LYS A 152 -6.27 13.40 19.37
N ASP A 153 -7.38 12.71 19.16
CA ASP A 153 -8.38 12.42 20.19
C ASP A 153 -7.92 11.32 21.16
N ASN A 154 -6.98 10.48 20.73
CA ASN A 154 -6.46 9.35 21.50
C ASN A 154 -4.93 9.48 21.63
N PRO A 155 -4.41 10.47 22.36
CA PRO A 155 -2.96 10.67 22.44
C PRO A 155 -2.29 9.50 23.16
N ASN A 156 -1.03 9.19 22.82
CA ASN A 156 -0.37 8.03 23.40
C ASN A 156 -0.03 8.27 24.89
N ARG A 157 -0.66 7.48 25.77
CA ARG A 157 -0.51 7.57 27.23
C ARG A 157 -0.12 6.23 27.86
N HIS A 158 0.48 5.33 27.07
CA HIS A 158 0.84 4.01 27.56
C HIS A 158 1.84 4.12 28.73
N PRO A 159 1.54 3.60 29.94
CA PRO A 159 2.29 3.90 31.16
C PRO A 159 3.75 3.40 31.15
N ARG A 160 4.05 2.40 30.31
CA ARG A 160 5.42 1.87 30.14
C ARG A 160 6.25 2.62 29.09
N LEU A 161 5.66 3.56 28.33
CA LEU A 161 6.43 4.38 27.40
C LEU A 161 7.06 5.56 28.12
N ARG A 162 8.33 5.83 27.79
CA ARG A 162 9.04 7.03 28.23
C ARG A 162 8.63 8.23 27.37
N PRO A 163 8.77 9.48 27.85
CA PRO A 163 8.39 10.68 27.09
C PRO A 163 8.95 10.70 25.66
N TYR A 164 10.26 10.45 25.48
CA TYR A 164 10.88 10.43 24.15
C TYR A 164 10.35 9.34 23.20
N GLN A 165 9.74 8.27 23.74
CA GLN A 165 9.13 7.21 22.95
C GLN A 165 7.73 7.62 22.49
N ILE A 166 7.00 8.35 23.34
CA ILE A 166 5.73 8.99 22.98
C ILE A 166 5.98 10.03 21.91
N ASP A 167 6.95 10.92 22.10
CA ASP A 167 7.35 11.94 21.11
C ASP A 167 7.71 11.30 19.76
N ALA A 168 8.38 10.14 19.78
CA ALA A 168 8.71 9.38 18.58
C ALA A 168 7.47 8.83 17.87
N ASN A 169 6.44 8.39 18.61
CA ASN A 169 5.18 7.93 18.02
C ASN A 169 4.38 9.11 17.45
N ASP A 170 4.25 10.19 18.20
CA ASP A 170 3.53 11.39 17.80
C ASP A 170 4.15 11.98 16.51
N ALA A 171 5.49 12.05 16.43
CA ALA A 171 6.19 12.51 15.23
C ALA A 171 5.94 11.61 14.00
N VAL A 172 5.77 10.30 14.19
CA VAL A 172 5.43 9.38 13.10
C VAL A 172 3.98 9.60 12.66
N GLU A 173 3.06 9.79 13.61
CA GLU A 173 1.63 10.04 13.34
C GLU A 173 1.43 11.35 12.58
N ASP A 174 2.09 12.43 13.01
CA ASP A 174 2.08 13.73 12.33
C ASP A 174 2.63 13.61 10.90
N ALA A 175 3.77 12.94 10.72
CA ALA A 175 4.36 12.74 9.42
C ALA A 175 3.44 11.93 8.49
N ILE A 176 2.80 10.89 9.00
CA ILE A 176 1.82 10.08 8.25
C ILE A 176 0.63 10.93 7.81
N CYS A 177 0.08 11.76 8.71
CA CYS A 177 -1.05 12.64 8.41
C CYS A 177 -0.68 13.75 7.41
N ALA A 178 0.56 14.22 7.45
CA ALA A 178 1.17 15.10 6.44
C ALA A 178 1.55 14.37 5.12
N GLY A 179 1.07 13.13 4.91
CA GLY A 179 1.25 12.39 3.67
C GLY A 179 2.66 11.82 3.46
N LYS A 180 3.53 11.82 4.48
CA LYS A 180 4.87 11.24 4.37
C LYS A 180 4.77 9.71 4.33
N ARG A 181 5.31 9.12 3.27
CA ARG A 181 5.30 7.66 3.03
C ARG A 181 6.60 6.96 3.41
N GLN A 182 7.67 7.72 3.59
CA GLN A 182 8.98 7.20 3.96
C GLN A 182 9.50 8.04 5.12
N MET A 183 9.83 7.36 6.20
CA MET A 183 10.25 7.95 7.45
C MET A 183 11.42 7.13 8.00
N MET A 184 12.28 7.78 8.77
CA MET A 184 13.40 7.14 9.46
C MET A 184 13.37 7.58 10.91
N LEU A 185 13.18 6.62 11.81
CA LEU A 185 13.24 6.85 13.25
C LEU A 185 14.60 6.39 13.77
N ALA A 186 15.44 7.33 14.18
CA ALA A 186 16.77 7.04 14.69
C ALA A 186 16.75 6.93 16.22
N MET A 187 17.09 5.76 16.75
CA MET A 187 17.12 5.50 18.19
C MET A 187 18.34 4.66 18.58
N GLY A 188 18.98 5.02 19.69
CA GLY A 188 20.10 4.28 20.28
C GLY A 188 19.73 2.85 20.69
N THR A 189 20.71 1.97 20.76
CA THR A 189 20.54 0.61 21.31
C THR A 189 20.15 0.70 22.79
N GLY A 190 19.24 -0.17 23.24
CA GLY A 190 18.70 -0.11 24.61
C GLY A 190 17.62 0.96 24.85
N MET A 191 17.30 1.83 23.88
CA MET A 191 16.25 2.86 24.04
C MET A 191 14.81 2.33 23.85
N GLY A 192 14.62 1.01 23.74
CA GLY A 192 13.30 0.39 23.61
C GLY A 192 12.68 0.47 22.21
N LYS A 193 13.48 0.43 21.14
CA LYS A 193 13.03 0.48 19.73
C LYS A 193 11.84 -0.45 19.43
N THR A 194 11.95 -1.72 19.82
CA THR A 194 10.90 -2.71 19.60
C THR A 194 9.58 -2.28 20.23
N TYR A 195 9.65 -1.76 21.46
CA TYR A 195 8.47 -1.34 22.22
C TYR A 195 7.77 -0.13 21.59
N VAL A 196 8.53 0.88 21.13
CA VAL A 196 8.01 2.04 20.40
C VAL A 196 7.28 1.62 19.12
N ILE A 197 7.84 0.65 18.39
CA ILE A 197 7.29 0.23 17.11
C ILE A 197 6.06 -0.64 17.28
N VAL A 198 6.04 -1.53 18.28
CA VAL A 198 4.85 -2.31 18.63
C VAL A 198 3.71 -1.36 19.04
N SER A 199 4.00 -0.34 19.86
CA SER A 199 3.02 0.71 20.20
C SER A 199 2.52 1.45 18.95
N GLN A 200 3.42 1.85 18.05
CA GLN A 200 3.02 2.51 16.80
C GLN A 200 2.11 1.64 15.96
N ILE A 201 2.47 0.36 15.80
CA ILE A 201 1.72 -0.60 14.99
C ILE A 201 0.32 -0.81 15.56
N TYR A 202 0.20 -0.96 16.88
CA TYR A 202 -1.09 -1.01 17.55
C TYR A 202 -1.93 0.22 17.24
N ARG A 203 -1.37 1.43 17.38
CA ARG A 203 -2.09 2.69 17.11
C ARG A 203 -2.52 2.81 15.65
N LEU A 204 -1.68 2.38 14.70
CA LEU A 204 -2.01 2.35 13.28
C LEU A 204 -3.16 1.37 12.95
N LEU A 205 -3.18 0.22 13.62
CA LEU A 205 -4.26 -0.78 13.46
C LEU A 205 -5.56 -0.29 14.10
N LYS A 206 -5.49 0.25 15.33
CA LYS A 206 -6.64 0.71 16.11
C LYS A 206 -7.34 1.91 15.46
N SER A 207 -6.59 2.85 14.90
CA SER A 207 -7.10 3.97 14.12
C SER A 207 -7.66 3.57 12.75
N SER A 208 -7.50 2.30 12.34
CA SER A 208 -7.73 1.82 10.97
C SER A 208 -6.88 2.55 9.92
N PHE A 209 -5.84 3.29 10.33
CA PHE A 209 -4.92 3.93 9.40
C PHE A 209 -4.16 2.87 8.59
N ALA A 210 -3.76 1.77 9.21
CA ALA A 210 -3.20 0.62 8.54
C ALA A 210 -4.03 -0.61 8.89
N LYS A 211 -4.28 -1.48 7.91
CA LYS A 211 -4.86 -2.81 8.17
C LYS A 211 -3.83 -3.91 8.12
N ARG A 212 -2.86 -3.80 7.20
CA ARG A 212 -1.90 -4.86 6.90
C ARG A 212 -0.49 -4.31 7.06
N ILE A 213 0.27 -4.90 7.99
CA ILE A 213 1.59 -4.42 8.36
C ILE A 213 2.61 -5.53 8.16
N LEU A 214 3.64 -5.25 7.35
CA LEU A 214 4.79 -6.12 7.16
C LEU A 214 5.93 -5.65 8.07
N PHE A 215 6.30 -6.47 9.05
CA PHE A 215 7.41 -6.21 9.96
C PHE A 215 8.63 -7.04 9.54
N LEU A 216 9.67 -6.36 9.03
CA LEU A 216 10.89 -6.99 8.52
C LEU A 216 12.04 -6.87 9.51
N VAL A 217 12.77 -7.96 9.68
CA VAL A 217 14.01 -8.01 10.47
C VAL A 217 15.13 -8.73 9.74
N ASP A 218 16.35 -8.55 10.21
CA ASP A 218 17.53 -9.18 9.60
C ASP A 218 17.59 -10.69 9.86
N ARG A 219 17.42 -11.11 11.12
CA ARG A 219 17.69 -12.50 11.56
C ARG A 219 16.50 -13.11 12.31
N ARG A 220 16.47 -14.45 12.37
CA ARG A 220 15.36 -15.21 12.99
C ARG A 220 15.16 -14.88 14.47
N ALA A 221 16.24 -14.76 15.24
CA ALA A 221 16.19 -14.37 16.65
C ALA A 221 15.51 -13.00 16.87
N LEU A 222 15.81 -12.01 16.03
CA LEU A 222 15.14 -10.70 16.08
C LEU A 222 13.65 -10.79 15.72
N ALA A 223 13.28 -11.74 14.86
CA ALA A 223 11.90 -11.96 14.47
C ALA A 223 11.12 -12.63 15.61
N ALA A 224 11.75 -13.59 16.30
CA ALA A 224 11.22 -14.22 17.50
C ALA A 224 11.03 -13.19 18.62
N GLN A 225 12.03 -12.33 18.87
CA GLN A 225 11.93 -11.21 19.82
C GLN A 225 10.77 -10.25 19.47
N ALA A 226 10.57 -9.95 18.18
CA ALA A 226 9.47 -9.11 17.75
C ALA A 226 8.10 -9.76 18.00
N VAL A 227 7.94 -11.06 17.67
CA VAL A 227 6.71 -11.81 17.97
C VAL A 227 6.43 -11.83 19.47
N ASN A 228 7.45 -12.11 20.30
CA ASN A 228 7.28 -12.11 21.74
C ASN A 228 6.91 -10.71 22.27
N ALA A 229 7.49 -9.66 21.71
CA ALA A 229 7.10 -8.29 22.03
C ALA A 229 5.64 -7.99 21.66
N PHE A 230 5.12 -8.49 20.53
CA PHE A 230 3.69 -8.38 20.21
C PHE A 230 2.80 -9.17 21.18
N ALA A 231 3.20 -10.39 21.54
CA ALA A 231 2.47 -11.28 22.45
C ALA A 231 2.40 -10.78 23.90
N THR A 232 3.36 -9.96 24.31
CA THR A 232 3.48 -9.43 25.68
C THR A 232 3.08 -7.96 25.79
N PHE A 233 2.89 -7.26 24.67
CA PHE A 233 2.46 -5.86 24.70
C PHE A 233 1.00 -5.75 25.14
N GLU A 234 0.82 -5.14 26.30
CA GLU A 234 -0.49 -4.81 26.86
C GLU A 234 -1.04 -3.54 26.21
N VAL A 235 -2.31 -3.55 25.89
CA VAL A 235 -3.06 -2.43 25.34
C VAL A 235 -4.14 -2.00 26.35
N GLU A 236 -5.15 -1.27 25.89
CA GLU A 236 -6.27 -0.85 26.72
C GLU A 236 -6.92 -2.04 27.47
N TYR A 237 -7.35 -1.79 28.71
CA TYR A 237 -8.03 -2.77 29.57
C TYR A 237 -7.20 -4.03 29.90
N GLY A 238 -5.87 -3.98 29.74
CA GLY A 238 -4.98 -5.10 30.02
C GLY A 238 -5.06 -6.22 28.98
N LEU A 239 -5.73 -6.00 27.85
CA LEU A 239 -5.72 -6.93 26.72
C LEU A 239 -4.35 -6.95 26.07
N LYS A 240 -4.01 -8.06 25.41
CA LYS A 240 -2.81 -8.17 24.58
C LYS A 240 -3.14 -7.85 23.12
N ILE A 241 -2.15 -7.37 22.36
CA ILE A 241 -2.34 -7.10 20.92
C ILE A 241 -2.90 -8.32 20.18
N GLU A 242 -2.37 -9.52 20.45
CA GLU A 242 -2.79 -10.76 19.79
C GLU A 242 -4.24 -11.16 20.08
N GLN A 243 -4.85 -10.60 21.13
CA GLN A 243 -6.27 -10.78 21.43
C GLN A 243 -7.16 -9.80 20.65
N THR A 244 -6.56 -8.77 20.06
CA THR A 244 -7.27 -7.70 19.32
C THR A 244 -7.01 -7.77 17.81
N PHE A 245 -5.81 -8.17 17.41
CA PHE A 245 -5.36 -8.24 16.02
C PHE A 245 -4.58 -9.52 15.75
N GLU A 246 -4.70 -10.04 14.54
CA GLU A 246 -3.94 -11.21 14.13
C GLU A 246 -2.46 -10.87 13.94
N VAL A 247 -1.58 -11.55 14.68
CA VAL A 247 -0.14 -11.44 14.52
C VAL A 247 0.38 -12.77 13.99
N TYR A 248 0.81 -12.75 12.73
CA TYR A 248 1.38 -13.91 12.06
C TYR A 248 2.89 -13.81 11.95
N SER A 249 3.53 -14.96 11.85
CA SER A 249 4.96 -15.01 11.59
C SER A 249 5.38 -16.09 10.60
N GLN A 250 6.62 -15.97 10.12
CA GLN A 250 7.27 -17.08 9.44
C GLN A 250 7.42 -18.30 10.38
N ARG A 251 7.58 -19.50 9.81
CA ARG A 251 7.86 -20.69 10.61
C ARG A 251 9.18 -20.53 11.39
N PHE A 252 9.10 -20.67 12.71
CA PHE A 252 10.24 -20.69 13.61
C PHE A 252 10.60 -22.11 14.05
N GLN A 253 11.85 -22.27 14.51
CA GLN A 253 12.35 -23.46 15.19
C GLN A 253 12.53 -23.11 16.68
N LYS A 254 12.50 -24.11 17.55
CA LYS A 254 12.61 -23.89 19.01
C LYS A 254 13.89 -23.13 19.40
N GLY A 255 15.00 -23.35 18.70
CA GLY A 255 16.27 -22.64 18.92
C GLY A 255 16.34 -21.20 18.39
N ASP A 256 15.25 -20.67 17.81
CA ASP A 256 15.19 -19.25 17.44
C ASP A 256 14.77 -18.34 18.62
N PHE A 257 14.27 -18.93 19.72
CA PHE A 257 13.78 -18.24 20.91
C PHE A 257 14.79 -18.32 22.06
N GLU A 258 14.75 -17.35 22.97
CA GLU A 258 15.58 -17.37 24.18
C GLU A 258 15.03 -18.41 25.19
N GLU A 259 15.89 -18.93 26.08
CA GLU A 259 15.47 -19.91 27.09
C GLU A 259 14.40 -19.31 28.00
N GLY A 260 13.20 -19.89 27.99
CA GLY A 260 12.05 -19.45 28.78
C GLY A 260 10.92 -18.79 27.98
N ASP A 261 11.13 -18.45 26.71
CA ASP A 261 10.10 -17.87 25.85
C ASP A 261 9.02 -18.88 25.49
N ALA A 262 7.75 -18.45 25.51
CA ALA A 262 6.62 -19.27 25.12
C ALA A 262 6.62 -19.55 23.60
N PHE A 263 6.66 -20.82 23.21
CA PHE A 263 6.60 -21.25 21.80
C PHE A 263 5.15 -21.40 21.34
N ASN A 264 4.59 -20.38 20.68
CA ASN A 264 3.33 -20.54 19.94
C ASN A 264 3.19 -19.55 18.75
N PRO A 265 4.01 -19.64 17.71
CA PRO A 265 3.81 -18.78 16.55
C PRO A 265 2.62 -19.27 15.70
N GLN A 266 1.54 -18.49 15.67
CA GLN A 266 0.52 -18.58 14.62
C GLN A 266 1.19 -18.37 13.25
N VAL A 267 1.21 -19.41 12.42
CA VAL A 267 1.81 -19.35 11.09
C VAL A 267 0.74 -18.86 10.11
N SER A 268 1.02 -17.76 9.40
CA SER A 268 0.10 -17.20 8.39
C SER A 268 -0.27 -18.24 7.32
N PRO A 269 -1.54 -18.33 6.91
CA PRO A 269 -1.90 -18.86 5.61
C PRO A 269 -1.19 -18.02 4.53
N ASN A 270 -0.62 -18.66 3.49
CA ASN A 270 0.06 -17.93 2.40
C ASN A 270 -0.90 -16.97 1.67
N SER A 271 -2.20 -17.27 1.64
CA SER A 271 -3.24 -16.46 0.97
C SER A 271 -3.32 -15.04 1.50
N TYR A 272 -3.06 -14.81 2.79
CA TYR A 272 -3.05 -13.47 3.40
C TYR A 272 -1.96 -12.57 2.82
N LEU A 273 -0.87 -13.17 2.30
CA LEU A 273 0.24 -12.44 1.67
C LEU A 273 0.07 -12.25 0.17
N THR A 274 -0.66 -13.15 -0.51
CA THR A 274 -0.85 -13.11 -1.97
C THR A 274 -2.12 -12.44 -2.42
N ASP A 275 -3.19 -12.56 -1.63
CA ASP A 275 -4.54 -12.13 -1.98
C ASP A 275 -5.31 -11.69 -0.71
N PRO A 276 -4.85 -10.61 -0.04
CA PRO A 276 -5.52 -10.11 1.15
C PRO A 276 -6.91 -9.56 0.80
N GLN A 277 -7.92 -9.93 1.59
CA GLN A 277 -9.29 -9.44 1.42
C GLN A 277 -9.50 -8.12 2.19
N PRO A 278 -10.48 -7.26 1.80
CA PRO A 278 -10.68 -5.92 2.40
C PRO A 278 -10.92 -5.87 3.92
N GLY A 279 -11.30 -7.00 4.52
CA GLY A 279 -11.51 -7.16 5.97
C GLY A 279 -10.30 -7.67 6.75
N HIS A 280 -9.23 -8.14 6.09
CA HIS A 280 -8.07 -8.68 6.77
C HIS A 280 -7.26 -7.54 7.44
N ALA A 281 -7.11 -7.64 8.77
CA ALA A 281 -6.26 -6.76 9.57
C ALA A 281 -5.24 -7.59 10.35
N PHE A 282 -3.95 -7.49 10.00
CA PHE A 282 -2.90 -8.33 10.57
C PHE A 282 -1.51 -7.68 10.55
N VAL A 283 -0.64 -8.20 11.41
CA VAL A 283 0.80 -7.98 11.38
C VAL A 283 1.49 -9.25 10.90
N TYR A 284 2.37 -9.15 9.91
CA TYR A 284 3.20 -10.27 9.46
C TYR A 284 4.67 -10.00 9.76
N VAL A 285 5.24 -10.79 10.68
CA VAL A 285 6.63 -10.71 11.11
C VAL A 285 7.48 -11.73 10.35
N CYS A 286 8.47 -11.27 9.59
CA CYS A 286 9.39 -12.17 8.90
C CYS A 286 10.79 -11.60 8.69
N THR A 287 11.75 -12.47 8.38
CA THR A 287 13.08 -12.03 7.99
C THR A 287 13.07 -11.49 6.57
N ILE A 288 13.97 -10.54 6.34
CA ILE A 288 14.31 -10.01 5.01
C ILE A 288 14.57 -11.16 4.01
N GLN A 289 15.35 -12.15 4.43
CA GLN A 289 15.67 -13.32 3.60
C GLN A 289 14.42 -14.13 3.26
N ARG A 290 13.53 -14.38 4.23
CA ARG A 290 12.29 -15.13 3.99
C ARG A 290 11.36 -14.38 3.06
N MET A 291 11.21 -13.08 3.25
CA MET A 291 10.41 -12.24 2.36
C MET A 291 10.97 -12.25 0.94
N ARG A 292 12.29 -12.17 0.79
CA ARG A 292 12.95 -12.28 -0.53
C ARG A 292 12.64 -13.61 -1.21
N VAL A 293 12.62 -14.71 -0.48
CA VAL A 293 12.24 -16.03 -1.03
C VAL A 293 10.78 -16.03 -1.48
N ASN A 294 9.86 -15.54 -0.66
CA ASN A 294 8.43 -15.49 -1.00
C ASN A 294 8.17 -14.66 -2.27
N VAL A 295 8.81 -13.49 -2.37
CA VAL A 295 8.76 -12.62 -3.55
C VAL A 295 9.43 -13.25 -4.77
N SER A 296 10.53 -13.98 -4.56
CA SER A 296 11.29 -14.56 -5.67
C SER A 296 10.64 -15.80 -6.27
N ALA A 297 9.96 -16.60 -5.44
CA ALA A 297 9.32 -17.84 -5.83
C ALA A 297 7.91 -17.63 -6.43
N GLY A 298 7.51 -16.39 -6.71
CA GLY A 298 6.15 -16.07 -7.18
C GLY A 298 5.05 -16.32 -6.15
N ARG A 299 5.41 -16.62 -4.90
CA ARG A 299 4.48 -16.83 -3.78
C ARG A 299 3.95 -15.52 -3.21
N ILE A 300 4.42 -14.38 -3.70
CA ILE A 300 3.85 -13.05 -3.53
C ILE A 300 4.07 -12.37 -4.87
N LEU A 301 3.01 -11.97 -5.55
CA LEU A 301 3.09 -11.29 -6.85
C LEU A 301 3.67 -9.88 -6.66
N LEU A 302 5.00 -9.74 -6.74
CA LEU A 302 5.67 -8.45 -6.89
C LEU A 302 6.44 -8.42 -8.21
N LYS A 303 6.20 -7.37 -9.02
CA LYS A 303 6.95 -7.12 -10.25
C LYS A 303 8.48 -7.00 -10.00
N PRO A 304 9.33 -7.36 -10.98
CA PRO A 304 10.79 -7.39 -10.85
C PRO A 304 11.42 -6.12 -10.28
N GLN A 305 10.89 -4.94 -10.59
CA GLN A 305 11.44 -3.67 -10.09
C GLN A 305 11.25 -3.47 -8.59
N ILE A 306 10.17 -3.99 -7.99
CA ILE A 306 9.93 -3.96 -6.53
C ILE A 306 10.81 -5.00 -5.86
N LYS A 307 10.92 -6.19 -6.48
CA LYS A 307 11.87 -7.22 -6.07
C LYS A 307 13.28 -6.64 -6.00
N THR A 308 13.71 -5.87 -7.01
CA THR A 308 14.99 -5.15 -7.01
C THR A 308 15.06 -4.03 -5.96
N ARG A 309 13.99 -3.26 -5.71
CA ARG A 309 14.01 -2.13 -4.76
C ARG A 309 13.93 -2.57 -3.30
N MET A 310 13.13 -3.61 -2.98
CA MET A 310 13.21 -4.33 -1.71
C MET A 310 14.61 -4.92 -1.55
N MET A 311 15.12 -5.65 -2.54
CA MET A 311 16.47 -6.24 -2.47
C MET A 311 17.61 -5.22 -2.34
N LYS A 312 17.45 -3.98 -2.87
CA LYS A 312 18.43 -2.90 -2.77
C LYS A 312 18.32 -2.07 -1.48
N ALA A 313 17.15 -1.97 -0.86
CA ALA A 313 16.95 -1.32 0.43
C ALA A 313 17.38 -2.20 1.63
N MET A 314 17.77 -3.45 1.36
CA MET A 314 18.01 -4.49 2.36
C MET A 314 19.44 -4.65 2.92
N PRO A 315 20.52 -3.96 2.47
CA PRO A 315 21.80 -4.03 3.18
C PRO A 315 22.00 -2.83 4.13
N LEU A 316 22.28 -3.13 5.39
CA LEU A 316 22.87 -2.26 6.42
C LEU A 316 22.19 -0.91 6.69
N LYS A 317 21.06 -0.95 7.41
CA LYS A 317 20.60 0.01 8.44
C LYS A 317 19.22 -0.45 8.87
N LEU A 318 18.89 -0.41 10.17
CA LEU A 318 17.51 -0.62 10.64
C LEU A 318 16.63 0.44 9.97
N THR A 319 16.04 0.06 8.84
CA THR A 319 15.19 0.93 8.02
C THR A 319 13.80 0.32 8.11
N TYR A 320 12.98 0.89 9.00
CA TYR A 320 11.58 0.48 9.12
C TYR A 320 10.80 1.09 7.96
N GLN A 321 10.67 0.31 6.88
CA GLN A 321 9.89 0.71 5.73
C GLN A 321 8.45 0.22 5.91
N PHE A 322 7.54 1.11 6.27
CA PHE A 322 6.10 0.85 6.18
C PHE A 322 5.73 0.65 4.70
N MET A 323 5.60 -0.61 4.28
CA MET A 323 5.00 -0.92 2.98
C MET A 323 3.49 -0.76 3.08
N HIS A 324 2.99 0.45 2.88
CA HIS A 324 1.61 0.65 2.41
C HIS A 324 1.59 0.41 0.89
N SER A 325 1.27 -0.82 0.50
CA SER A 325 0.61 -1.19 -0.76
C SER A 325 0.66 -2.72 -0.91
N ILE A 326 -0.48 -3.38 -0.64
CA ILE A 326 -1.12 -4.32 -1.57
C ILE A 326 -2.57 -3.89 -1.64
#